data_AF-A0A970Q224-F1
#
_entry.id   AF-A0A970Q224-F1
#
_cell.length_a   1.000
_cell.length_b   1.000
_cell.length_c   1.000
_cell.angle_alpha   90.00
_cell.angle_beta   90.00
_cell.angle_gamma   90.00
#
_symmetry.space_group_name_H-M   'P 1'
#
loop_
_entity.id
_entity.type
_entity.pdbx_description
1 polymer ?
#
loop_
_entity_poly.entity_id
_entity_poly.type
_entity_poly.pdbx_seq_one_letter_code
_entity_poly.pdbx_strand_id
1 'polypeptide(L)'
;MLLYLVDLLLIGLIIVLSMRYLMQRQIDIEIKKLYKDTEHGDEQVIKEEDLQVLPPVLQKWLRSSGVVGKERVQKAKIKQKGQLRISPEAAWKPFSAEQYVNYAEPAFIWQAKIKMAPFVLTYGLDKYLDGQGNMTIKLMSVFTLTNASGSEINQGSLLRYLAEIMWQPSAALRDYIQWEEIDEGSARAVISYRGVTTGGVFGFDQEGRPVSFTAFRYRENQGRYTLDEWHVQVSDYKEFQNISLPARGKISWMLPEGEFQWMQLEINELI
;
A
#
# COMPACT_ATOMS: atom_id res chain seq x y z
N MET A 1 -21.58 43.95 6.78
CA MET A 1 -21.09 42.79 7.57
C MET A 1 -21.32 41.47 6.83
N LEU A 2 -22.54 41.18 6.35
CA LEU A 2 -22.85 39.94 5.63
C LEU A 2 -22.09 39.77 4.30
N LEU A 3 -21.94 40.84 3.50
CA LEU A 3 -21.17 40.81 2.24
C LEU A 3 -19.69 40.45 2.47
N TYR A 4 -19.03 41.10 3.43
CA TYR A 4 -17.65 40.79 3.81
C TYR A 4 -17.44 39.34 4.25
N LEU A 5 -18.43 38.73 4.91
CA LEU A 5 -18.38 37.33 5.31
C LEU A 5 -18.45 36.40 4.09
N VAL A 6 -19.31 36.73 3.11
CA VAL A 6 -19.41 35.98 1.84
C VAL A 6 -18.11 36.07 1.06
N ASP A 7 -17.51 37.26 0.95
CA ASP A 7 -16.25 37.46 0.25
C ASP A 7 -15.10 36.68 0.89
N LEU A 8 -15.01 36.67 2.22
CA LEU A 8 -14.01 35.88 2.95
C LEU A 8 -14.20 34.36 2.73
N LEU A 9 -15.44 33.88 2.70
CA LEU A 9 -15.73 32.47 2.41
C LEU A 9 -15.37 32.10 0.96
N LEU A 10 -15.63 32.98 -0.01
CA LEU A 10 -15.25 32.78 -1.40
C LEU A 10 -13.73 32.74 -1.56
N ILE A 11 -13.01 33.67 -0.93
CA ILE A 11 -11.54 33.67 -0.93
C ILE A 11 -11.01 32.38 -0.31
N GLY A 12 -11.54 31.97 0.84
CA GLY A 12 -11.17 30.71 1.49
C GLY A 12 -11.41 29.50 0.60
N LEU A 13 -12.55 29.45 -0.10
CA LEU A 13 -12.87 28.38 -1.05
C LEU A 13 -11.89 28.37 -2.23
N ILE A 14 -11.59 29.53 -2.82
CA ILE A 14 -10.62 29.65 -3.92
C ILE A 14 -9.25 29.14 -3.47
N ILE A 15 -8.78 29.53 -2.29
CA ILE A 15 -7.50 29.06 -1.74
C ILE A 15 -7.50 27.52 -1.62
N VAL A 16 -8.55 26.93 -1.05
CA VAL A 16 -8.66 25.47 -0.92
C VAL A 16 -8.64 24.77 -2.28
N LEU A 17 -9.39 25.28 -3.26
CA LEU A 17 -9.44 24.72 -4.61
C LEU A 17 -8.11 24.84 -5.34
N SER A 18 -7.46 26.00 -5.27
CA SER A 18 -6.14 26.24 -5.87
C SER A 18 -5.07 25.36 -5.24
N MET A 19 -5.04 25.26 -3.90
CA MET A 19 -4.10 24.38 -3.19
C MET A 19 -4.32 22.91 -3.53
N ARG A 20 -5.59 22.49 -3.67
CA ARG A 20 -5.94 21.15 -4.14
C ARG A 20 -5.43 20.89 -5.56
N TYR A 21 -5.62 21.85 -6.47
CA TYR A 21 -5.15 21.74 -7.85
C TYR A 21 -3.63 21.62 -7.93
N LEU A 22 -2.90 22.48 -7.20
CA LEU A 22 -1.43 22.44 -7.14
C LEU A 22 -0.92 21.11 -6.59
N MET A 23 -1.55 20.61 -5.52
CA MET A 23 -1.19 19.32 -4.94
C MET A 23 -1.44 18.16 -5.93
N GLN A 24 -2.58 18.16 -6.62
CA GLN A 24 -2.88 17.14 -7.63
C GLN A 24 -1.88 17.17 -8.77
N ARG A 25 -1.56 18.37 -9.29
CA ARG A 25 -0.58 18.54 -10.35
C ARG A 25 0.81 18.02 -9.95
N GLN A 26 1.23 18.25 -8.70
CA GLN A 26 2.49 17.70 -8.19
C GLN A 26 2.46 16.17 -8.13
N ILE A 27 1.36 15.59 -7.64
CA ILE A 27 1.17 14.13 -7.61
C ILE A 27 1.22 13.54 -9.02
N ASP A 28 0.57 14.18 -10.00
CA ASP A 28 0.55 13.70 -11.38
C ASP A 28 1.96 13.72 -12.02
N ILE A 29 2.80 14.70 -11.66
CA ILE A 29 4.22 14.74 -12.07
C ILE A 29 4.99 13.59 -11.43
N GLU A 30 4.78 13.32 -10.14
CA GLU A 30 5.44 12.21 -9.43
C GLU A 30 5.01 10.85 -9.98
N ILE A 31 3.73 10.66 -10.33
CA ILE A 31 3.22 9.44 -10.99
C ILE A 31 3.87 9.25 -12.35
N LYS A 32 4.04 10.31 -13.14
CA LYS A 32 4.77 10.21 -14.41
C LYS A 32 6.21 9.79 -14.18
N LYS A 33 6.87 10.30 -13.14
CA LYS A 33 8.23 9.89 -12.77
C LYS A 33 8.28 8.42 -12.34
N LEU A 34 7.32 7.98 -11.51
CA LEU A 34 7.18 6.60 -11.02
C LEU A 34 7.17 5.57 -12.17
N TYR A 35 6.53 5.91 -13.29
CA TYR A 35 6.40 5.03 -14.46
C TYR A 35 7.44 5.25 -15.54
N LYS A 36 8.19 6.35 -15.53
CA LYS A 36 9.17 6.67 -16.58
C LYS A 36 10.25 5.57 -16.71
N ASP A 37 10.63 4.98 -15.59
CA ASP A 37 11.68 3.96 -15.57
C ASP A 37 11.15 2.54 -15.88
N THR A 38 9.84 2.40 -16.18
CA THR A 38 9.21 1.11 -16.56
C THR A 38 9.22 0.82 -18.06
N GLU A 39 9.71 1.75 -18.90
CA GLU A 39 9.72 1.61 -20.37
C GLU A 39 10.62 0.47 -20.87
N HIS A 40 11.46 -0.11 -20.00
CA HIS A 40 12.32 -1.26 -20.30
C HIS A 40 11.94 -2.50 -19.46
N GLY A 41 10.70 -2.55 -18.95
CA GLY A 41 10.22 -3.65 -18.14
C GLY A 41 10.27 -4.98 -18.88
N ASP A 42 10.71 -6.02 -18.18
CA ASP A 42 10.83 -7.38 -18.69
C ASP A 42 9.44 -7.94 -19.04
N GLU A 43 9.07 -7.92 -20.33
CA GLU A 43 7.85 -8.50 -20.91
C GLU A 43 7.91 -10.04 -20.95
N GLN A 44 8.39 -10.66 -19.87
CA GLN A 44 8.50 -12.09 -19.75
C GLN A 44 7.14 -12.70 -19.40
N VAL A 45 6.68 -13.62 -20.25
CA VAL A 45 5.57 -14.52 -19.92
C VAL A 45 6.02 -15.48 -18.83
N ILE A 46 5.24 -15.57 -17.75
CA ILE A 46 5.50 -16.45 -16.61
C ILE A 46 5.28 -17.89 -17.03
N LYS A 47 6.31 -18.72 -16.94
CA LYS A 47 6.26 -20.14 -17.28
C LYS A 47 6.31 -21.00 -16.03
N GLU A 48 5.95 -22.26 -16.18
CA GLU A 48 5.94 -23.23 -15.09
C GLU A 48 7.35 -23.45 -14.50
N GLU A 49 8.38 -23.34 -15.34
CA GLU A 49 9.77 -23.49 -14.91
C GLU A 49 10.23 -22.34 -13.99
N ASP A 50 9.66 -21.14 -14.16
CA ASP A 50 9.99 -19.97 -13.34
C ASP A 50 9.57 -20.18 -11.87
N LEU A 51 8.63 -21.08 -11.60
CA LEU A 51 8.12 -21.37 -10.26
C LEU A 51 9.05 -22.30 -9.46
N GLN A 52 9.92 -23.07 -10.13
CA GLN A 52 10.69 -24.14 -9.49
C GLN A 52 11.67 -23.64 -8.43
N VAL A 53 12.08 -22.38 -8.51
CA VAL A 53 12.99 -21.73 -7.55
C VAL A 53 12.28 -21.25 -6.27
N LEU A 54 10.94 -21.26 -6.25
CA LEU A 54 10.15 -20.78 -5.13
C LEU A 54 9.72 -21.91 -4.18
N PRO A 55 9.54 -21.61 -2.88
CA PRO A 55 8.88 -22.51 -1.93
C PRO A 55 7.57 -23.11 -2.45
N PRO A 56 7.23 -24.38 -2.12
CA PRO A 56 6.06 -25.07 -2.67
C PRO A 56 4.74 -24.31 -2.52
N VAL A 57 4.53 -23.62 -1.39
CA VAL A 57 3.33 -22.83 -1.13
C VAL A 57 3.17 -21.65 -2.12
N LEU A 58 4.27 -21.02 -2.52
CA LEU A 58 4.25 -19.95 -3.52
C LEU A 58 4.00 -20.49 -4.91
N GLN A 59 4.53 -21.66 -5.25
CA GLN A 59 4.21 -22.29 -6.53
C GLN A 59 2.71 -22.57 -6.64
N LYS A 60 2.11 -23.07 -5.55
CA LYS A 60 0.66 -23.29 -5.45
C LYS A 60 -0.11 -21.97 -5.57
N TRP A 61 0.36 -20.91 -4.92
CA TRP A 61 -0.24 -19.58 -5.03
C TRP A 61 -0.22 -19.05 -6.46
N LEU A 62 0.93 -19.05 -7.13
CA LEU A 62 1.05 -18.52 -8.49
C LEU A 62 0.18 -19.29 -9.49
N ARG A 63 0.12 -20.62 -9.37
CA ARG A 63 -0.81 -21.44 -10.18
C ARG A 63 -2.27 -21.10 -9.89
N SER A 64 -2.69 -21.12 -8.63
CA SER A 64 -4.09 -20.90 -8.23
C SER A 64 -4.58 -19.47 -8.47
N SER A 65 -3.67 -18.49 -8.46
CA SER A 65 -3.99 -17.09 -8.82
C SER A 65 -4.25 -16.90 -10.31
N GLY A 66 -3.81 -17.82 -11.17
CA GLY A 66 -3.96 -17.71 -12.63
C GLY A 66 -2.96 -16.76 -13.30
N VAL A 67 -1.76 -16.58 -12.73
CA VAL A 67 -0.70 -15.74 -13.35
C VAL A 67 0.22 -16.52 -14.29
N VAL A 68 0.31 -17.85 -14.17
CA VAL A 68 1.09 -18.68 -15.09
C VAL A 68 0.50 -18.57 -16.51
N GLY A 69 1.36 -18.36 -17.50
CA GLY A 69 0.98 -18.09 -18.89
C GLY A 69 0.63 -16.64 -19.21
N LYS A 70 0.71 -15.73 -18.23
CA LYS A 70 0.52 -14.28 -18.43
C LYS A 70 1.85 -13.54 -18.39
N GLU A 71 1.87 -12.35 -18.98
CA GLU A 71 3.01 -11.43 -18.88
C GLU A 71 3.20 -10.95 -17.44
N ARG A 72 4.45 -10.81 -17.01
CA ARG A 72 4.79 -10.25 -15.71
C ARG A 72 4.37 -8.78 -15.65
N VAL A 73 3.47 -8.46 -14.71
CA VAL A 73 2.97 -7.09 -14.52
C VAL A 73 4.11 -6.18 -14.05
N GLN A 74 4.28 -5.06 -14.75
CA GLN A 74 5.30 -4.04 -14.45
C GLN A 74 4.74 -2.88 -13.63
N LYS A 75 3.44 -2.58 -13.75
CA LYS A 75 2.78 -1.47 -13.07
C LYS A 75 1.31 -1.79 -12.84
N ALA A 76 0.71 -1.17 -11.82
CA ALA A 76 -0.72 -1.25 -11.58
C ALA A 76 -1.27 0.07 -11.04
N LYS A 77 -2.55 0.32 -11.32
CA LYS A 77 -3.36 1.30 -10.60
C LYS A 77 -4.44 0.58 -9.80
N ILE A 78 -4.48 0.81 -8.50
CA ILE A 78 -5.42 0.18 -7.58
C ILE A 78 -6.36 1.25 -7.01
N LYS A 79 -7.68 1.03 -7.08
CA LYS A 79 -8.66 1.89 -6.39
C LYS A 79 -9.22 1.18 -5.17
N GLN A 80 -9.19 1.88 -4.05
CA GLN A 80 -9.57 1.35 -2.76
C GLN A 80 -10.65 2.22 -2.11
N LYS A 81 -11.52 1.59 -1.34
CA LYS A 81 -12.39 2.26 -0.37
C LYS A 81 -12.26 1.56 0.97
N GLY A 82 -12.57 2.26 2.04
CA GLY A 82 -12.46 1.63 3.34
C GLY A 82 -12.76 2.58 4.48
N GLN A 83 -12.33 2.18 5.66
CA GLN A 83 -12.38 3.00 6.86
C GLN A 83 -11.09 2.86 7.64
N LEU A 84 -10.73 3.92 8.36
CA LEU A 84 -9.60 3.93 9.29
C LEU A 84 -9.97 4.62 10.60
N ARG A 85 -9.23 4.35 11.67
CA ARG A 85 -9.33 5.06 12.95
C ARG A 85 -7.93 5.31 13.52
N ILE A 86 -7.78 6.40 14.26
CA ILE A 86 -6.47 6.89 14.74
C ILE A 86 -6.09 6.35 16.13
N SER A 87 -7.06 5.85 16.89
CA SER A 87 -6.88 5.17 18.18
C SER A 87 -7.93 4.07 18.33
N PRO A 88 -7.78 3.15 19.31
CA PRO A 88 -8.76 2.11 19.57
C PRO A 88 -10.18 2.66 19.88
N GLU A 89 -10.29 3.79 20.57
CA GLU A 89 -11.56 4.40 20.99
C GLU A 89 -12.14 5.35 19.93
N ALA A 90 -11.33 5.73 18.93
CA ALA A 90 -11.73 6.67 17.91
C ALA A 90 -12.77 6.06 16.94
N ALA A 91 -13.74 6.88 16.53
CA ALA A 91 -14.71 6.49 15.52
C ALA A 91 -14.06 6.23 14.15
N TRP A 92 -14.53 5.21 13.44
CA TRP A 92 -14.14 4.90 12.08
C TRP A 92 -14.45 6.05 11.11
N LYS A 93 -13.48 6.39 10.26
CA LYS A 93 -13.55 7.43 9.25
C LYS A 93 -13.45 6.82 7.85
N PRO A 94 -14.43 7.05 6.98
CA PRO A 94 -14.39 6.50 5.64
C PRO A 94 -13.34 7.20 4.78
N PHE A 95 -12.68 6.41 3.94
CA PHE A 95 -11.73 6.91 2.96
C PHE A 95 -11.96 6.29 1.58
N SER A 96 -11.45 6.98 0.56
CA SER A 96 -11.23 6.47 -0.79
C SER A 96 -9.79 6.75 -1.18
N ALA A 97 -9.14 5.82 -1.86
CA ALA A 97 -7.75 5.96 -2.27
C ALA A 97 -7.49 5.46 -3.68
N GLU A 98 -6.46 6.03 -4.29
CA GLU A 98 -5.85 5.52 -5.52
C GLU A 98 -4.37 5.25 -5.24
N GLN A 99 -3.91 4.08 -5.67
CA GLN A 99 -2.53 3.67 -5.59
C GLN A 99 -1.97 3.44 -6.99
N TYR A 100 -0.75 3.91 -7.20
CA TYR A 100 0.05 3.69 -8.40
C TYR A 100 1.29 2.92 -7.97
N VAL A 101 1.58 1.80 -8.61
CA VAL A 101 2.66 0.90 -8.20
C VAL A 101 3.53 0.58 -9.40
N ASN A 102 4.84 0.64 -9.20
CA ASN A 102 5.84 0.09 -10.10
C ASN A 102 6.36 -1.21 -9.47
N TYR A 103 6.29 -2.30 -10.22
CA TYR A 103 6.79 -3.62 -9.83
C TYR A 103 8.13 -3.98 -10.47
N ALA A 104 8.56 -3.26 -11.52
CA ALA A 104 9.89 -3.43 -12.09
C ALA A 104 10.96 -2.99 -11.08
N GLU A 105 10.70 -1.87 -10.41
CA GLU A 105 11.46 -1.41 -9.25
C GLU A 105 10.48 -1.09 -8.10
N PRO A 106 10.76 -1.50 -6.85
CA PRO A 106 9.91 -1.22 -5.70
C PRO A 106 9.63 0.27 -5.52
N ALA A 107 8.45 0.70 -5.96
CA ALA A 107 7.99 2.07 -5.81
C ALA A 107 6.47 2.16 -5.86
N PHE A 108 5.91 3.11 -5.12
CA PHE A 108 4.48 3.40 -5.16
C PHE A 108 4.17 4.84 -4.79
N ILE A 109 2.99 5.29 -5.22
CA ILE A 109 2.34 6.51 -4.75
C ILE A 109 0.91 6.16 -4.38
N TRP A 110 0.54 6.36 -3.13
CA TRP A 110 -0.79 6.16 -2.58
C TRP A 110 -1.36 7.49 -2.14
N GLN A 111 -2.50 7.87 -2.73
CA GLN A 111 -3.22 9.07 -2.35
C GLN A 111 -4.60 8.71 -1.80
N ALA A 112 -4.95 9.27 -0.65
CA ALA A 112 -6.24 9.04 0.00
C ALA A 112 -6.96 10.31 0.36
N LYS A 113 -8.28 10.24 0.31
CA LYS A 113 -9.22 11.24 0.78
C LYS A 113 -10.01 10.65 1.95
N ILE A 114 -9.84 11.23 3.13
CA ILE A 114 -10.42 10.79 4.40
C ILE A 114 -11.46 11.81 4.84
N LYS A 115 -12.66 11.35 5.20
CA LYS A 115 -13.73 12.21 5.73
C LYS A 115 -13.66 12.24 7.25
N MET A 116 -13.11 13.30 7.82
CA MET A 116 -12.95 13.43 9.28
C MET A 116 -14.26 13.85 9.97
N ALA A 117 -14.99 14.77 9.35
CA ALA A 117 -16.30 15.28 9.77
C ALA A 117 -17.08 15.79 8.54
N PRO A 118 -18.37 16.17 8.66
CA PRO A 118 -19.08 16.86 7.58
C PRO A 118 -18.27 18.07 7.10
N PHE A 119 -18.01 18.14 5.79
CA PHE A 119 -17.21 19.18 5.13
C PHE A 119 -15.72 19.27 5.52
N VAL A 120 -15.24 18.42 6.43
CA VAL A 120 -13.82 18.38 6.84
C VAL A 120 -13.12 17.18 6.21
N LEU A 121 -12.24 17.47 5.26
CA LEU A 121 -11.47 16.49 4.50
C LEU A 121 -10.00 16.51 4.88
N THR A 122 -9.42 15.33 5.04
CA THR A 122 -7.98 15.14 5.17
C THR A 122 -7.47 14.34 3.99
N TYR A 123 -6.29 14.69 3.50
CA TYR A 123 -5.65 14.03 2.38
C TYR A 123 -4.35 13.40 2.84
N GLY A 124 -4.23 12.09 2.65
CA GLY A 124 -3.01 11.33 2.87
C GLY A 124 -2.29 11.13 1.55
N LEU A 125 -0.97 11.31 1.56
CA LEU A 125 -0.06 10.94 0.48
C LEU A 125 1.05 10.10 1.11
N ASP A 126 1.12 8.83 0.74
CA ASP A 126 2.20 7.92 1.12
C ASP A 126 2.93 7.50 -0.15
N LYS A 127 4.25 7.63 -0.18
CA LYS A 127 5.06 7.29 -1.35
C LYS A 127 6.33 6.58 -0.96
N TYR A 128 6.80 5.74 -1.86
CA TYR A 128 8.12 5.14 -1.82
C TYR A 128 8.74 5.25 -3.22
N LEU A 129 9.88 5.92 -3.34
CA LEU A 129 10.59 6.11 -4.59
C LEU A 129 12.09 6.19 -4.32
N ASP A 130 12.91 5.53 -5.13
CA ASP A 130 14.38 5.59 -5.04
C ASP A 130 14.92 5.23 -3.63
N GLY A 131 14.27 4.30 -2.93
CA GLY A 131 14.63 3.89 -1.56
C GLY A 131 14.12 4.79 -0.44
N GLN A 132 13.31 5.81 -0.77
CA GLN A 132 12.86 6.84 0.17
C GLN A 132 11.34 6.80 0.34
N GLY A 133 10.91 6.57 1.58
CA GLY A 133 9.53 6.69 2.02
C GLY A 133 9.20 8.12 2.43
N ASN A 134 7.99 8.57 2.12
CA ASN A 134 7.47 9.83 2.62
C ASN A 134 5.96 9.76 2.84
N MET A 135 5.51 10.17 4.02
CA MET A 135 4.10 10.20 4.40
C MET A 135 3.67 11.61 4.77
N THR A 136 2.79 12.19 3.97
CA THR A 136 2.25 13.53 4.16
C THR A 136 0.75 13.47 4.44
N ILE A 137 0.29 14.15 5.48
CA ILE A 137 -1.13 14.31 5.82
C ILE A 137 -1.47 15.79 5.80
N LYS A 138 -2.47 16.19 5.00
CA LYS A 138 -2.93 17.58 4.91
C LYS A 138 -4.42 17.72 5.20
N LEU A 139 -4.78 18.66 6.08
CA LEU A 139 -6.15 19.10 6.30
C LEU A 139 -6.57 20.08 5.21
N MET A 140 -7.69 19.80 4.54
CA MET A 140 -8.27 20.61 3.46
C MET A 140 -7.29 20.90 2.30
N SER A 141 -6.24 20.08 2.12
CA SER A 141 -5.11 20.30 1.19
C SER A 141 -4.21 21.50 1.50
N VAL A 142 -4.49 22.25 2.58
CA VAL A 142 -3.79 23.50 2.93
C VAL A 142 -2.83 23.28 4.08
N PHE A 143 -3.34 22.79 5.22
CA PHE A 143 -2.57 22.71 6.45
C PHE A 143 -1.91 21.33 6.59
N THR A 144 -0.59 21.28 6.61
CA THR A 144 0.16 20.04 6.85
C THR A 144 0.03 19.65 8.32
N LEU A 145 -0.55 18.47 8.57
CA LEU A 145 -0.64 17.86 9.90
C LEU A 145 0.57 16.97 10.18
N THR A 146 1.05 16.28 9.16
CA THR A 146 2.20 15.37 9.24
C THR A 146 2.98 15.42 7.94
N ASN A 147 4.31 15.38 8.03
CA ASN A 147 5.20 15.14 6.91
C ASN A 147 6.39 14.34 7.44
N ALA A 148 6.30 13.02 7.34
CA ALA A 148 7.26 12.08 7.90
C ALA A 148 8.18 11.54 6.80
N SER A 149 9.47 11.45 7.13
CA SER A 149 10.53 10.83 6.33
C SER A 149 11.62 10.33 7.28
N GLY A 150 12.55 9.52 6.77
CA GLY A 150 13.64 8.94 7.56
C GLY A 150 13.70 7.42 7.41
N SER A 151 14.70 6.81 8.03
CA SER A 151 14.98 5.36 7.95
C SER A 151 13.78 4.49 8.32
N GLU A 152 13.04 4.90 9.35
CA GLU A 152 11.88 4.21 9.89
C GLU A 152 10.71 4.23 8.89
N ILE A 153 10.52 5.37 8.22
CA ILE A 153 9.53 5.52 7.15
C ILE A 153 9.96 4.74 5.91
N ASN A 154 11.23 4.76 5.54
CA ASN A 154 11.74 3.98 4.41
C ASN A 154 11.50 2.48 4.62
N GLN A 155 11.85 1.96 5.80
CA GLN A 155 11.59 0.56 6.16
C GLN A 155 10.11 0.24 6.14
N GLY A 156 9.28 1.08 6.76
CA GLY A 156 7.84 0.85 6.86
C GLY A 156 7.13 0.88 5.51
N SER A 157 7.54 1.79 4.61
CA SER A 157 6.99 1.90 3.26
C SER A 157 7.43 0.72 2.37
N LEU A 158 8.70 0.29 2.44
CA LEU A 158 9.15 -0.89 1.70
C LEU A 158 8.49 -2.19 2.22
N LEU A 159 8.29 -2.30 3.54
CA LEU A 159 7.61 -3.44 4.14
C LEU A 159 6.14 -3.49 3.72
N ARG A 160 5.47 -2.33 3.68
CA ARG A 160 4.11 -2.20 3.16
C ARG A 160 4.04 -2.66 1.70
N TYR A 161 4.96 -2.19 0.87
CA TYR A 161 5.06 -2.63 -0.54
C TYR A 161 5.20 -4.15 -0.63
N LEU A 162 6.07 -4.75 0.19
CA LEU A 162 6.23 -6.20 0.25
C LEU A 162 4.93 -6.90 0.64
N ALA A 163 4.24 -6.45 1.69
CA ALA A 163 2.97 -7.05 2.09
C ALA A 163 1.94 -7.00 0.95
N GLU A 164 1.91 -5.89 0.20
CA GLU A 164 0.97 -5.68 -0.90
C GLU A 164 1.21 -6.58 -2.13
N ILE A 165 2.31 -7.35 -2.17
CA ILE A 165 2.56 -8.36 -3.21
C ILE A 165 1.46 -9.43 -3.26
N MET A 166 0.69 -9.61 -2.18
CA MET A 166 -0.52 -10.46 -2.20
C MET A 166 -1.58 -10.01 -3.24
N TRP A 167 -1.59 -8.73 -3.61
CA TRP A 167 -2.43 -8.18 -4.69
C TRP A 167 -1.76 -8.20 -6.06
N GLN A 168 -0.49 -8.62 -6.16
CA GLN A 168 0.23 -8.80 -7.42
C GLN A 168 1.11 -10.06 -7.41
N PRO A 169 0.53 -11.26 -7.62
CA PRO A 169 1.26 -12.52 -7.48
C PRO A 169 2.49 -12.61 -8.39
N SER A 170 2.43 -12.08 -9.62
CA SER A 170 3.58 -12.08 -10.54
C SER A 170 4.83 -11.39 -9.97
N ALA A 171 4.66 -10.45 -9.04
CA ALA A 171 5.77 -9.73 -8.42
C ALA A 171 6.53 -10.60 -7.39
N ALA A 172 5.98 -11.74 -6.97
CA ALA A 172 6.71 -12.70 -6.14
C ALA A 172 7.95 -13.29 -6.82
N LEU A 173 8.01 -13.24 -8.16
CA LEU A 173 9.15 -13.71 -8.98
C LEU A 173 10.24 -12.65 -9.19
N ARG A 174 10.17 -11.49 -8.51
CA ARG A 174 11.13 -10.41 -8.71
C ARG A 174 12.38 -10.65 -7.88
N ASP A 175 13.55 -10.42 -8.49
CA ASP A 175 14.86 -10.68 -7.87
C ASP A 175 15.13 -9.88 -6.58
N TYR A 176 14.45 -8.73 -6.42
CA TYR A 176 14.54 -7.94 -5.19
C TYR A 176 13.80 -8.56 -3.99
N ILE A 177 13.05 -9.66 -4.19
CA ILE A 177 12.41 -10.45 -3.15
C ILE A 177 13.09 -11.82 -3.09
N GLN A 178 13.54 -12.19 -1.89
CA GLN A 178 14.06 -13.52 -1.59
C GLN A 178 13.07 -14.25 -0.68
N TRP A 179 12.83 -15.52 -0.98
CA TRP A 179 11.84 -16.34 -0.30
C TRP A 179 12.50 -17.50 0.43
N GLU A 180 12.02 -17.79 1.64
CA GLU A 180 12.44 -18.92 2.46
C GLU A 180 11.19 -19.67 2.91
N GLU A 181 11.21 -21.00 2.74
CA GLU A 181 10.14 -21.87 3.23
C GLU A 181 10.18 -21.94 4.75
N ILE A 182 9.02 -21.82 5.40
CA ILE A 182 8.88 -22.03 6.86
C ILE A 182 8.19 -23.37 7.10
N ASP A 183 6.99 -23.53 6.53
CA ASP A 183 6.17 -24.75 6.59
C ASP A 183 5.18 -24.79 5.41
N GLU A 184 4.28 -25.79 5.39
CA GLU A 184 3.30 -26.00 4.31
C GLU A 184 2.35 -24.81 4.08
N GLY A 185 2.13 -23.98 5.11
CA GLY A 185 1.17 -22.87 5.10
C GLY A 185 1.84 -21.50 5.20
N SER A 186 3.17 -21.40 5.20
CA SER A 186 3.85 -20.12 5.39
C SER A 186 5.22 -20.04 4.73
N ALA A 187 5.55 -18.82 4.28
CA ALA A 187 6.84 -18.51 3.68
C ALA A 187 7.32 -17.13 4.16
N ARG A 188 8.61 -17.03 4.46
CA ARG A 188 9.27 -15.76 4.78
C ARG A 188 9.67 -15.06 3.48
N ALA A 189 9.41 -13.76 3.41
CA ALA A 189 9.88 -12.90 2.34
C ALA A 189 10.83 -11.84 2.89
N VAL A 190 11.97 -11.66 2.22
CA VAL A 190 12.92 -10.58 2.48
C VAL A 190 13.06 -9.75 1.22
N ILE A 191 12.78 -8.46 1.32
CA ILE A 191 12.93 -7.49 0.23
C ILE A 191 14.14 -6.60 0.48
N SER A 192 14.95 -6.36 -0.55
CA SER A 192 16.08 -5.42 -0.50
C SER A 192 16.07 -4.49 -1.71
N TYR A 193 16.08 -3.19 -1.48
CA TYR A 193 16.11 -2.20 -2.55
C TYR A 193 16.75 -0.88 -2.09
N ARG A 194 17.70 -0.37 -2.87
CA ARG A 194 18.38 0.93 -2.65
C ARG A 194 18.89 1.13 -1.21
N GLY A 195 19.46 0.09 -0.60
CA GLY A 195 20.04 0.14 0.74
C GLY A 195 19.04 -0.04 1.90
N VAL A 196 17.76 -0.29 1.61
CA VAL A 196 16.75 -0.63 2.60
C VAL A 196 16.43 -2.12 2.48
N THR A 197 16.50 -2.85 3.59
CA THR A 197 16.15 -4.27 3.67
C THR A 197 15.12 -4.48 4.77
N THR A 198 14.07 -5.24 4.48
CA THR A 198 13.02 -5.59 5.45
C THR A 198 12.36 -6.91 5.05
N GLY A 199 11.51 -7.47 5.90
CA GLY A 199 10.86 -8.73 5.62
C GLY A 199 9.72 -9.07 6.57
N GLY A 200 8.96 -10.08 6.18
CA GLY A 200 7.81 -10.58 6.93
C GLY A 200 7.46 -12.01 6.52
N VAL A 201 6.41 -12.53 7.13
CA VAL A 201 5.91 -13.89 6.89
C VAL A 201 4.54 -13.80 6.23
N PHE A 202 4.40 -14.44 5.07
CA PHE A 202 3.11 -14.67 4.44
C PHE A 202 2.51 -15.97 4.97
N GLY A 203 1.23 -15.91 5.35
CA GLY A 203 0.44 -17.10 5.66
C GLY A 203 -0.54 -17.40 4.52
N PHE A 204 -0.74 -18.68 4.24
CA PHE A 204 -1.54 -19.19 3.14
C PHE A 204 -2.61 -20.17 3.65
N ASP A 205 -3.74 -20.24 2.96
CA ASP A 205 -4.73 -21.29 3.21
C ASP A 205 -4.38 -22.61 2.52
N GLN A 206 -5.24 -23.62 2.70
CA GLN A 206 -5.07 -24.94 2.10
C GLN A 206 -5.09 -24.93 0.58
N GLU A 207 -5.62 -23.89 -0.08
CA GLU A 207 -5.57 -23.72 -1.52
C GLU A 207 -4.30 -22.99 -1.99
N GLY A 208 -3.44 -22.56 -1.07
CA GLY A 208 -2.24 -21.79 -1.35
C GLY A 208 -2.53 -20.30 -1.60
N ARG A 209 -3.66 -19.78 -1.15
CA ARG A 209 -4.00 -18.35 -1.29
C ARG A 209 -3.50 -17.58 -0.05
N PRO A 210 -2.87 -16.40 -0.22
CA PRO A 210 -2.51 -15.55 0.91
C PRO A 210 -3.72 -15.21 1.78
N VAL A 211 -3.58 -15.38 3.09
CA VAL A 211 -4.62 -14.98 4.08
C VAL A 211 -4.08 -13.99 5.10
N SER A 212 -2.75 -13.92 5.25
CA SER A 212 -2.11 -13.00 6.18
C SER A 212 -0.70 -12.60 5.75
N PHE A 213 -0.25 -11.47 6.30
CA PHE A 213 1.14 -11.06 6.33
C PHE A 213 1.48 -10.47 7.70
N THR A 214 2.54 -10.97 8.32
CA THR A 214 2.99 -10.51 9.64
C THR A 214 4.44 -10.07 9.57
N ALA A 215 4.75 -8.93 10.20
CA ALA A 215 6.11 -8.40 10.25
C ALA A 215 6.29 -7.44 11.42
N PHE A 216 7.53 -7.11 11.73
CA PHE A 216 7.86 -6.03 12.64
C PHE A 216 8.02 -4.72 11.85
N ARG A 217 7.23 -3.70 12.21
CA ARG A 217 7.19 -2.41 11.50
C ARG A 217 7.36 -1.26 12.48
N TYR A 218 8.09 -0.23 12.07
CA TYR A 218 8.17 1.00 12.85
C TYR A 218 6.81 1.69 12.91
N ARG A 219 6.35 1.97 14.14
CA ARG A 219 5.18 2.75 14.46
C ARG A 219 5.61 4.00 15.21
N GLU A 220 5.09 5.14 14.81
CA GLU A 220 5.30 6.40 15.55
C GLU A 220 4.31 6.49 16.72
N ASN A 221 4.83 6.92 17.86
CA ASN A 221 4.05 7.22 19.05
C ASN A 221 4.72 8.38 19.82
N GLN A 222 4.10 9.56 19.79
CA GLN A 222 4.55 10.74 20.54
C GLN A 222 6.01 11.14 20.24
N GLY A 223 6.38 11.14 18.97
CA GLY A 223 7.69 11.49 18.45
C GLY A 223 8.73 10.38 18.55
N ARG A 224 8.36 9.18 19.01
CA ARG A 224 9.25 8.02 19.11
C ARG A 224 8.80 6.91 18.19
N TYR A 225 9.75 6.21 17.59
CA TYR A 225 9.49 5.03 16.79
C TYR A 225 9.71 3.76 17.62
N THR A 226 8.71 2.89 17.66
CA THR A 226 8.80 1.55 18.23
C THR A 226 8.62 0.52 17.13
N LEU A 227 9.30 -0.61 17.26
CA LEU A 227 9.13 -1.72 16.34
C LEU A 227 8.06 -2.65 16.89
N ASP A 228 6.85 -2.53 16.37
CA ASP A 228 5.69 -3.29 16.83
C ASP A 228 5.28 -4.32 15.78
N GLU A 229 4.68 -5.42 16.21
CA GLU A 229 4.15 -6.42 15.28
C GLU A 229 2.96 -5.83 14.52
N TRP A 230 3.05 -5.94 13.21
CA TRP A 230 2.13 -5.41 12.23
C TRP A 230 1.55 -6.57 11.44
N HIS A 231 0.22 -6.66 11.43
CA HIS A 231 -0.51 -7.76 10.86
C HIS A 231 -1.48 -7.27 9.80
N VAL A 232 -1.43 -7.90 8.63
CA VAL A 232 -2.37 -7.72 7.53
C VAL A 232 -3.14 -9.02 7.39
N GLN A 233 -4.46 -8.95 7.39
CA GLN A 233 -5.33 -10.08 7.06
C GLN A 233 -6.10 -9.77 5.79
N VAL A 234 -6.26 -10.76 4.92
CA VAL A 234 -6.98 -10.60 3.67
C VAL A 234 -8.01 -11.69 3.44
N SER A 235 -9.09 -11.34 2.76
CA SER A 235 -10.22 -12.25 2.52
C SER A 235 -11.01 -11.86 1.26
N ASP A 236 -12.12 -12.58 1.05
CA ASP A 236 -13.12 -12.29 0.02
C ASP A 236 -12.50 -12.26 -1.38
N TYR A 237 -11.85 -13.35 -1.77
CA TYR A 237 -11.20 -13.48 -3.07
C TYR A 237 -12.16 -13.24 -4.24
N LYS A 238 -11.69 -12.48 -5.23
CA LYS A 238 -12.41 -12.18 -6.47
C LYS A 238 -11.44 -12.20 -7.64
N GLU A 239 -12.00 -12.33 -8.84
CA GLU A 239 -11.22 -12.20 -10.07
C GLU A 239 -11.09 -10.73 -10.48
N PHE A 240 -9.85 -10.31 -10.74
CA PHE A 240 -9.49 -9.04 -11.36
C PHE A 240 -8.59 -9.34 -12.55
N GLN A 241 -8.99 -8.96 -13.77
CA GLN A 241 -8.22 -9.27 -14.99
C GLN A 241 -7.87 -10.78 -15.12
N ASN A 242 -8.84 -11.64 -14.80
CA ASN A 242 -8.69 -13.10 -14.75
C ASN A 242 -7.62 -13.59 -13.75
N ILE A 243 -7.24 -12.79 -12.75
CA ILE A 243 -6.34 -13.15 -11.65
C ILE A 243 -7.15 -13.18 -10.36
N SER A 244 -7.05 -14.26 -9.59
CA SER A 244 -7.73 -14.41 -8.30
C SER A 244 -6.95 -13.71 -7.20
N LEU A 245 -7.53 -12.67 -6.60
CA LEU A 245 -6.90 -11.79 -5.61
C LEU A 245 -7.84 -11.52 -4.44
N PRO A 246 -7.33 -11.25 -3.22
CA PRO A 246 -8.17 -10.86 -2.10
C PRO A 246 -8.81 -9.49 -2.35
N ALA A 247 -10.14 -9.39 -2.19
CA ALA A 247 -10.84 -8.12 -2.37
C ALA A 247 -10.96 -7.30 -1.08
N ARG A 248 -10.68 -7.88 0.10
CA ARG A 248 -10.72 -7.16 1.38
C ARG A 248 -9.46 -7.34 2.19
N GLY A 249 -9.11 -6.30 2.95
CA GLY A 249 -7.97 -6.30 3.87
C GLY A 249 -8.31 -5.65 5.20
N LYS A 250 -7.71 -6.16 6.27
CA LYS A 250 -7.68 -5.57 7.61
C LYS A 250 -6.24 -5.40 8.04
N ILE A 251 -5.92 -4.27 8.65
CA ILE A 251 -4.57 -3.96 9.11
C ILE A 251 -4.62 -3.60 10.59
N SER A 252 -3.77 -4.29 11.35
CA SER A 252 -3.73 -4.22 12.80
C SER A 252 -2.30 -4.05 13.32
N TRP A 253 -2.17 -3.37 14.45
CA TRP A 253 -0.99 -3.43 15.31
C TRP A 253 -1.26 -4.40 16.45
N MET A 254 -0.31 -5.28 16.76
CA MET A 254 -0.35 -6.11 17.97
C MET A 254 0.38 -5.37 19.07
N LEU A 255 -0.37 -4.67 19.92
CA LEU A 255 0.16 -3.87 21.02
C LEU A 255 0.11 -4.64 22.34
N PRO A 256 0.88 -4.25 23.36
CA PRO A 256 0.78 -4.84 24.70
C PRO A 256 -0.64 -4.82 25.28
N GLU A 257 -1.43 -3.79 24.93
CA GLU A 257 -2.82 -3.62 25.37
C GLU A 257 -3.83 -4.46 24.56
N GLY A 258 -3.38 -5.08 23.46
CA GLY A 258 -4.21 -5.91 22.58
C GLY A 258 -4.14 -5.52 21.11
N GLU A 259 -4.95 -6.18 20.29
CA GLU A 259 -5.02 -5.89 18.86
C GLU A 259 -5.65 -4.52 18.60
N PHE A 260 -4.91 -3.65 17.91
CA PHE A 260 -5.43 -2.40 17.39
C PHE A 260 -5.58 -2.46 15.86
N GLN A 261 -6.75 -2.92 15.41
CA GLN A 261 -7.16 -2.80 14.02
C GLN A 261 -7.41 -1.33 13.67
N TRP A 262 -6.58 -0.73 12.82
CA TRP A 262 -6.65 0.69 12.50
C TRP A 262 -7.16 0.97 11.08
N MET A 263 -7.16 -0.02 10.18
CA MET A 263 -7.66 0.12 8.82
C MET A 263 -8.39 -1.13 8.34
N GLN A 264 -9.45 -0.90 7.56
CA GLN A 264 -10.11 -1.90 6.74
C GLN A 264 -10.31 -1.33 5.33
N LEU A 265 -10.04 -2.14 4.31
CA LEU A 265 -10.09 -1.72 2.92
C LEU A 265 -10.74 -2.78 2.03
N GLU A 266 -11.28 -2.31 0.92
CA GLU A 266 -11.80 -3.11 -0.18
C GLU A 266 -11.18 -2.62 -1.49
N ILE A 267 -10.69 -3.55 -2.30
CA ILE A 267 -10.24 -3.30 -3.67
C ILE A 267 -11.46 -3.22 -4.58
N ASN A 268 -11.70 -2.05 -5.16
CA ASN A 268 -12.81 -1.83 -6.08
C ASN A 268 -12.41 -2.09 -7.53
N GLU A 269 -11.16 -1.75 -7.88
CA GLU A 269 -10.67 -1.78 -9.24
C GLU A 269 -9.16 -2.00 -9.22
N LEU A 270 -8.69 -2.83 -10.15
CA LEU A 270 -7.28 -3.08 -10.41
C LEU A 270 -7.09 -2.94 -11.94
N ILE A 271 -6.24 -2.00 -12.34
CA ILE A 271 -5.93 -1.68 -13.74
C ILE A 271 -4.45 -1.95 -13.98
#